data_AF-A0A167H5Q4-F1
#
_entry.id   AF-A0A167H5Q4-F1
#
_cell.length_a   1.000
_cell.length_b   1.000
_cell.length_c   1.000
_cell.angle_alpha   90.00
_cell.angle_beta   90.00
_cell.angle_gamma   90.00
#
_symmetry.space_group_name_H-M   'P 1'
#
loop_
_entity.id
_entity.type
_entity.pdbx_description
1 polymer ?
#
loop_
_entity_poly.entity_id
_entity_poly.type
_entity_poly.pdbx_seq_one_letter_code
_entity_poly.pdbx_strand_id
1 'polypeptide(L)'
;MFGFFYTKTYNSTIFNRTTTVNVLLNMPFSPFVQFYKDCFLYIFLSGIVFMVVFGPYWGFLLFCFLGPGIGVMCFHIFKKNKWYTYYNLGIKKQMLLGSTYLINLFVSIPVFVIGSGVYYLFHGASVI
;
A
#
# COMPACT_ATOMS: atom_id res chain seq x y z
N MET A 1 25.35 6.85 14.13
CA MET A 1 24.62 7.92 14.85
C MET A 1 23.28 8.07 14.14
N PHE A 2 22.14 7.55 14.57
CA PHE A 2 21.52 7.43 15.89
C PHE A 2 21.00 6.00 16.13
N GLY A 3 21.28 5.45 17.31
CA GLY A 3 20.61 4.25 17.82
C GLY A 3 19.39 4.62 18.66
N PHE A 4 18.43 3.71 18.74
CA PHE A 4 17.57 3.58 19.92
C PHE A 4 17.09 2.12 20.04
N PHE A 5 17.90 1.34 20.75
CA PHE A 5 17.42 0.15 21.45
C PHE A 5 16.58 0.63 22.64
N TYR A 6 15.36 0.13 22.77
CA TYR A 6 14.63 0.16 24.04
C TYR A 6 14.12 -1.25 24.33
N THR A 7 14.86 -1.96 25.19
CA THR A 7 14.36 -3.11 25.92
C THR A 7 13.94 -2.61 27.30
N LYS A 8 12.64 -2.56 27.57
CA LYS A 8 12.13 -2.41 28.94
C LYS A 8 10.89 -3.28 29.11
N THR A 9 11.05 -4.35 29.89
CA THR A 9 10.01 -5.30 30.26
C THR A 9 9.08 -4.62 31.28
N TYR A 10 7.95 -4.07 30.82
CA TYR A 10 6.93 -3.46 31.68
C TYR A 10 5.53 -3.99 31.35
N ASN A 11 4.73 -4.07 32.41
CA ASN A 11 3.41 -4.69 32.51
C ASN A 11 2.51 -4.41 31.28
N SER A 12 2.07 -5.48 30.61
CA SER A 12 1.61 -5.49 29.21
C SER A 12 0.31 -4.73 28.94
N THR A 13 -0.53 -4.49 29.95
CA THR A 13 -1.84 -3.84 29.78
C THR A 13 -1.80 -2.31 29.78
N ILE A 14 -0.95 -1.68 30.61
CA ILE A 14 -0.84 -0.21 30.70
C ILE A 14 0.08 0.33 29.59
N PHE A 15 1.14 -0.40 29.26
CA PHE A 15 2.07 -0.05 28.17
C PHE A 15 1.37 0.00 26.81
N ASN A 16 0.52 -0.98 26.49
CA ASN A 16 -0.19 -1.04 25.21
C ASN A 16 -1.04 0.21 24.91
N ARG A 17 -1.67 0.81 25.92
CA ARG A 17 -2.49 2.02 25.72
C ARG A 17 -1.62 3.27 25.48
N THR A 18 -0.47 3.39 26.13
CA THR A 18 0.41 4.55 25.91
C THR A 18 1.17 4.46 24.59
N THR A 19 1.65 3.28 24.20
CA THR A 19 2.34 3.11 22.90
C THR A 19 1.39 3.30 21.72
N THR A 20 0.16 2.78 21.79
CA THR A 20 -0.83 2.96 20.71
C THR A 20 -1.22 4.43 20.53
N VAL A 21 -1.46 5.17 21.62
CA VAL A 21 -1.79 6.61 21.55
C VAL A 21 -0.60 7.43 21.05
N ASN A 22 0.63 7.15 21.50
CA ASN A 22 1.82 7.84 21.01
C ASN A 22 2.14 7.53 19.54
N VAL A 23 1.88 6.29 19.10
CA VAL A 23 2.02 5.91 17.69
C VAL A 23 0.97 6.65 16.85
N LEU A 24 -0.30 6.66 17.28
CA LEU A 24 -1.36 7.40 16.56
C LEU A 24 -1.11 8.91 16.52
N LEU A 25 -0.63 9.51 17.61
CA LEU A 25 -0.28 10.94 17.66
C LEU A 25 0.92 11.30 16.77
N ASN A 26 1.85 10.36 16.57
CA ASN A 26 3.00 10.55 15.69
C ASN A 26 2.74 10.15 14.22
N MET A 27 1.57 9.58 13.90
CA MET A 27 1.21 9.27 12.52
C MET A 27 0.65 10.53 11.84
N PRO A 28 1.26 11.01 10.74
CA PRO A 28 0.80 12.22 10.06
C PRO A 28 -0.54 12.03 9.33
N PHE A 29 -1.00 10.79 9.13
CA PHE A 29 -2.23 10.43 8.43
C PHE A 29 -2.94 9.28 9.14
N SER A 30 -4.18 8.98 8.73
CA SER A 30 -4.89 7.81 9.25
C SER A 30 -4.09 6.51 9.00
N PRO A 31 -4.19 5.51 9.90
CA PRO A 31 -3.42 4.26 9.78
C PRO A 31 -3.60 3.56 8.43
N PHE A 32 -4.80 3.62 7.85
CA PHE A 32 -5.14 3.03 6.56
C PHE A 32 -4.43 3.74 5.39
N VAL A 33 -4.42 5.08 5.38
CA VAL A 33 -3.75 5.86 4.34
C VAL A 33 -2.23 5.67 4.43
N GLN A 34 -1.68 5.61 5.64
CA GLN A 34 -0.26 5.37 5.82
C GLN A 34 0.14 3.97 5.32
N PHE A 35 -0.69 2.96 5.62
CA PHE A 35 -0.48 1.61 5.10
C PHE A 35 -0.54 1.57 3.56
N TYR A 36 -1.52 2.24 2.96
CA TYR A 36 -1.62 2.34 1.51
C TYR A 36 -0.38 3.01 0.90
N LYS A 37 0.08 4.14 1.46
CA LYS A 37 1.31 4.83 1.01
C LYS A 37 2.53 3.91 1.07
N ASP A 38 2.65 3.12 2.14
CA ASP A 38 3.75 2.18 2.29
C ASP A 38 3.71 1.02 1.27
N CYS A 39 2.51 0.65 0.80
CA CYS A 39 2.29 -0.37 -0.23
C CYS A 39 2.33 0.19 -1.66
N PHE A 40 2.05 1.48 -1.82
CA PHE A 40 1.81 2.14 -3.11
C PHE A 40 2.94 1.90 -4.10
N LEU A 41 4.20 1.98 -3.65
CA LEU A 41 5.36 1.75 -4.53
C LEU A 41 5.33 0.35 -5.15
N TYR A 42 5.01 -0.68 -4.38
CA TYR A 42 4.94 -2.06 -4.88
C TYR A 42 3.74 -2.25 -5.81
N ILE A 43 2.60 -1.66 -5.46
CA ILE A 43 1.39 -1.68 -6.29
C ILE A 43 1.69 -1.00 -7.64
N PHE A 44 2.25 0.21 -7.60
CA PHE A 44 2.59 1.00 -8.78
C PHE A 44 3.59 0.29 -9.71
N LEU A 45 4.67 -0.28 -9.15
CA LEU A 45 5.63 -1.06 -9.94
C LEU A 45 4.98 -2.25 -10.62
N SER A 46 4.13 -3.01 -9.90
CA SER A 46 3.38 -4.12 -10.51
C SER A 46 2.45 -3.65 -11.63
N GLY A 47 1.84 -2.47 -11.48
CA GLY A 47 0.99 -1.84 -12.49
C GLY A 47 1.72 -1.50 -13.78
N ILE A 48 2.93 -0.93 -13.68
CA ILE A 48 3.77 -0.66 -14.85
C ILE A 48 4.07 -1.95 -15.60
N VAL A 49 4.47 -3.01 -14.88
CA VAL A 49 4.75 -4.32 -15.48
C VAL A 49 3.52 -4.87 -16.19
N PHE A 50 2.33 -4.80 -15.57
CA PHE A 50 1.10 -5.27 -16.18
C PHE A 50 0.70 -4.47 -17.43
N MET A 51 0.86 -3.14 -17.41
CA MET A 51 0.58 -2.30 -18.59
C MET A 51 1.51 -2.60 -19.77
N VAL A 52 2.80 -2.81 -19.50
CA VAL A 52 3.78 -3.11 -20.56
C VAL A 52 3.54 -4.50 -21.17
N VAL A 53 3.19 -5.49 -20.35
CA VAL A 53 3.04 -6.89 -20.80
C VAL A 53 1.68 -7.16 -21.44
N PHE A 54 0.59 -6.63 -20.88
CA PHE A 54 -0.79 -6.95 -21.29
C PHE A 54 -1.50 -5.81 -22.02
N GLY A 55 -0.87 -4.64 -22.13
CA GLY A 55 -1.46 -3.43 -22.70
C GLY A 55 -2.34 -2.65 -21.72
N PRO A 56 -2.94 -1.52 -22.16
CA PRO A 56 -3.59 -0.57 -21.26
C PRO A 56 -4.86 -1.11 -20.59
N TYR A 57 -5.74 -1.79 -21.35
CA TYR A 57 -7.02 -2.29 -20.82
C TYR A 57 -6.84 -3.46 -19.85
N TRP A 58 -6.13 -4.52 -20.27
CA TRP A 58 -5.88 -5.68 -19.43
C TRP A 58 -4.90 -5.37 -18.30
N GLY A 59 -3.88 -4.55 -18.55
CA GLY A 59 -2.96 -4.08 -17.53
C GLY A 59 -3.67 -3.31 -16.42
N PHE A 60 -4.66 -2.49 -16.75
CA PHE A 60 -5.49 -1.80 -15.77
C PHE A 60 -6.33 -2.73 -14.89
N LEU A 61 -7.01 -3.71 -15.51
CA LEU A 61 -7.78 -4.70 -14.77
C LEU A 61 -6.88 -5.47 -13.79
N LEU A 62 -5.72 -5.94 -14.26
CA LEU A 62 -4.74 -6.64 -13.41
C LEU A 62 -4.17 -5.72 -12.33
N PHE A 63 -3.90 -4.46 -12.62
CA PHE A 63 -3.47 -3.48 -11.63
C PHE A 63 -4.53 -3.26 -10.53
N CYS A 64 -5.81 -3.23 -10.88
CA CYS A 64 -6.89 -3.02 -9.93
C CYS A 64 -7.08 -4.25 -9.00
N PHE A 65 -7.04 -5.46 -9.57
CA PHE A 65 -7.30 -6.70 -8.82
C PHE A 65 -6.05 -7.33 -8.20
N LEU A 66 -4.96 -7.48 -8.96
CA LEU A 66 -3.74 -8.15 -8.50
C LEU A 66 -2.73 -7.19 -7.87
N GLY A 67 -2.71 -5.92 -8.30
CA GLY A 67 -1.78 -4.91 -7.78
C GLY A 67 -1.81 -4.79 -6.24
N PRO A 68 -2.97 -4.55 -5.61
CA PRO A 68 -3.08 -4.49 -4.15
C PRO A 68 -2.65 -5.79 -3.46
N GLY A 69 -2.99 -6.94 -4.05
CA GLY A 69 -2.59 -8.25 -3.53
C GLY A 69 -1.07 -8.40 -3.46
N ILE A 70 -0.39 -8.06 -4.55
CA ILE A 70 1.09 -8.06 -4.63
C ILE A 70 1.67 -7.04 -3.65
N GLY A 71 1.11 -5.84 -3.59
CA GLY A 71 1.58 -4.79 -2.70
C GLY A 71 1.53 -5.17 -1.22
N VAL A 72 0.42 -5.77 -0.79
CA VAL A 72 0.26 -6.27 0.57
C VAL A 72 1.19 -7.45 0.84
N MET A 73 1.38 -8.35 -0.12
CA MET A 73 2.30 -9.48 0.02
C MET A 73 3.75 -9.00 0.18
N CYS A 74 4.20 -8.07 -0.66
CA CYS A 74 5.51 -7.44 -0.55
C CYS A 74 5.67 -6.70 0.78
N PHE A 75 4.65 -5.96 1.22
CA PHE A 75 4.69 -5.29 2.52
C PHE A 75 4.84 -6.30 3.67
N HIS A 76 4.13 -7.43 3.62
CA HIS A 76 4.24 -8.48 4.63
C HIS A 76 5.64 -9.11 4.68
N ILE A 77 6.31 -9.25 3.52
CA ILE A 77 7.66 -9.82 3.45
C ILE A 77 8.72 -8.82 3.93
N PHE A 78 8.70 -7.59 3.42
CA PHE A 78 9.77 -6.60 3.64
C PHE A 78 9.57 -5.74 4.90
N LYS A 79 8.33 -5.56 5.37
CA LYS A 79 7.99 -4.63 6.47
C LYS A 79 7.26 -5.33 7.62
N LYS A 80 7.71 -6.54 7.99
CA LYS A 80 7.16 -7.34 9.11
C LYS A 80 7.01 -6.54 10.41
N ASN A 81 8.02 -5.75 10.77
CA ASN A 81 7.98 -4.97 12.01
C ASN A 81 6.81 -3.97 12.05
N LYS A 82 6.55 -3.28 10.93
CA LYS A 82 5.40 -2.37 10.81
C LYS A 82 4.08 -3.13 10.79
N TRP A 83 4.05 -4.31 10.19
CA TRP A 83 2.88 -5.18 10.18
C TRP A 83 2.40 -5.46 11.60
N TYR A 84 3.30 -5.87 12.52
CA TYR A 84 2.93 -6.12 13.92
C TYR A 84 2.39 -4.87 14.64
N THR A 85 2.87 -3.67 14.30
CA THR A 85 2.33 -2.42 14.85
C THR A 85 0.83 -2.28 14.58
N TYR A 86 0.38 -2.57 13.36
CA TYR A 86 -1.05 -2.52 13.01
C TYR A 86 -1.90 -3.55 13.76
N TYR A 87 -1.34 -4.73 14.07
CA TYR A 87 -2.04 -5.73 14.89
C TYR A 87 -2.15 -5.30 16.35
N ASN A 88 -1.10 -4.68 16.89
CA ASN A 88 -1.12 -4.12 18.24
C ASN A 88 -2.12 -2.96 18.39
N LEU A 89 -2.45 -2.29 17.28
CA LEU A 89 -3.53 -1.30 17.18
C LEU A 89 -4.94 -1.93 17.09
N GLY A 90 -5.04 -3.26 17.10
CA GLY A 90 -6.31 -3.99 16.96
C GLY A 90 -6.87 -4.03 15.54
N ILE A 91 -6.10 -3.59 14.54
CA ILE A 91 -6.55 -3.57 13.14
C ILE A 91 -6.34 -4.95 12.53
N LYS A 92 -7.42 -5.56 12.03
CA LYS A 92 -7.37 -6.87 11.38
C LYS A 92 -6.78 -6.76 9.97
N LYS A 93 -6.04 -7.78 9.53
CA LYS A 93 -5.49 -7.92 8.16
C LYS A 93 -6.50 -7.61 7.05
N GLN A 94 -7.73 -8.11 7.19
CA GLN A 94 -8.79 -7.94 6.20
C GLN A 94 -9.22 -6.48 6.06
N MET A 95 -9.18 -5.70 7.13
CA MET A 95 -9.52 -4.27 7.10
C MET A 95 -8.45 -3.46 6.36
N LEU A 96 -7.17 -3.81 6.55
CA LEU A 96 -6.04 -3.23 5.81
C LEU A 96 -6.10 -3.59 4.32
N LEU A 97 -6.41 -4.85 4.00
CA LEU A 97 -6.62 -5.28 2.62
C LEU A 97 -7.80 -4.54 1.97
N GLY A 98 -8.99 -4.56 2.59
CA GLY A 98 -10.18 -3.92 2.05
C GLY A 98 -9.99 -2.42 1.81
N SER A 99 -9.38 -1.71 2.78
CA SER A 99 -9.05 -0.30 2.60
C SER A 99 -8.02 -0.05 1.49
N THR A 100 -7.02 -0.92 1.34
CA THR A 100 -6.04 -0.82 0.24
C THR A 100 -6.70 -1.00 -1.12
N TYR A 101 -7.60 -1.98 -1.26
CA TYR A 101 -8.36 -2.18 -2.50
C TYR A 101 -9.25 -0.97 -2.82
N LEU A 102 -9.96 -0.44 -1.83
CA LEU A 102 -10.80 0.75 -2.02
C LEU A 102 -9.98 1.97 -2.46
N ILE A 103 -8.88 2.26 -1.76
CA ILE A 103 -8.02 3.40 -2.12
C ILE A 103 -7.37 3.16 -3.49
N ASN A 104 -6.93 1.94 -3.79
CA ASN A 104 -6.36 1.61 -5.10
C ASN A 104 -7.35 1.84 -6.23
N LEU A 105 -8.64 1.52 -6.02
CA LEU A 105 -9.67 1.73 -7.04
C LEU A 105 -9.81 3.22 -7.40
N PHE A 106 -9.82 4.11 -6.40
CA PHE A 106 -9.84 5.56 -6.65
C PHE A 106 -8.55 6.06 -7.31
N VAL A 107 -7.38 5.58 -6.86
CA VAL A 107 -6.09 5.99 -7.42
C VAL A 107 -5.84 5.40 -8.80
N SER A 108 -6.45 4.27 -9.13
CA SER A 108 -6.28 3.62 -10.42
C SER A 108 -6.89 4.40 -11.57
N ILE A 109 -7.94 5.19 -11.33
CA ILE A 109 -8.61 6.00 -12.36
C ILE A 109 -7.64 7.02 -12.99
N PRO A 110 -6.96 7.91 -12.23
CA PRO A 110 -6.00 8.83 -12.81
C PRO A 110 -4.76 8.10 -13.38
N VAL A 111 -4.32 7.01 -12.75
CA VAL A 111 -3.20 6.20 -13.27
C VAL A 111 -3.55 5.60 -14.64
N PHE A 112 -4.80 5.17 -14.84
CA PHE A 112 -5.27 4.65 -16.11
C PHE A 112 -5.28 5.70 -17.20
N VAL A 113 -5.82 6.89 -16.91
CA VAL A 113 -5.88 8.00 -17.87
C VAL A 113 -4.47 8.41 -18.31
N ILE A 114 -3.55 8.54 -17.35
CA ILE A 114 -2.16 8.90 -17.66
C ILE A 114 -1.47 7.75 -18.40
N GLY A 115 -1.61 6.52 -17.92
CA GLY A 115 -0.94 5.36 -18.50
C GLY A 115 -1.42 5.04 -19.91
N SER A 116 -2.72 5.17 -20.19
CA SER A 116 -3.26 5.02 -21.53
C SER A 116 -2.78 6.13 -22.45
N GLY A 117 -2.80 7.40 -22.01
CA GLY A 117 -2.26 8.52 -22.78
C GLY A 117 -0.80 8.33 -23.15
N VAL A 118 0.03 7.92 -22.19
CA VAL A 118 1.45 7.60 -22.43
C VAL A 118 1.60 6.45 -23.42
N TYR A 119 0.82 5.38 -23.26
CA TYR A 119 0.86 4.24 -24.16
C TYR A 119 0.57 4.62 -25.62
N TYR A 120 -0.47 5.44 -25.85
CA TYR A 120 -0.84 5.94 -27.18
C TYR A 120 0.19 6.92 -27.77
N LEU A 121 0.87 7.71 -26.95
CA LEU A 121 1.95 8.58 -27.43
C LEU A 121 3.13 7.77 -28.00
N PHE A 122 3.46 6.63 -27.39
CA PHE A 122 4.57 5.79 -27.86
C PHE A 122 4.22 4.89 -29.03
N HIS A 123 3.00 4.36 -29.10
CA HIS A 123 2.57 3.46 -30.18
C HIS A 123 1.95 4.19 -31.38
N GLY A 124 1.78 5.50 -31.30
CA GLY A 124 1.04 6.29 -32.29
C GLY A 124 -0.46 6.02 -32.21
N ALA A 125 -1.27 6.94 -32.71
CA ALA A 125 -2.72 6.77 -32.87
C ALA A 125 -3.03 5.76 -33.99
N SER A 126 -2.56 4.53 -33.87
CA SER A 126 -3.05 3.42 -34.68
C SER A 126 -4.11 2.68 -33.88
N VAL A 127 -5.31 2.59 -34.49
CA VAL A 127 -6.56 2.01 -33.98
C VAL A 127 -7.47 3.02 -33.28
N ILE A 128 -7.96 3.98 -34.06
CA ILE A 128 -9.34 3.92 -34.59
C ILE A 128 -9.26 4.14 -36.10
#